data_AF-A0A147KGL7-F1
#
_entry.id   AF-A0A147KGL7-F1
#
_cell.length_a   1.000
_cell.length_b   1.000
_cell.length_c   1.000
_cell.angle_alpha   90.00
_cell.angle_beta   90.00
_cell.angle_gamma   90.00
#
_symmetry.space_group_name_H-M   'P 1'
#
loop_
_entity.id
_entity.type
_entity.pdbx_description
1 polymer ?
#
loop_
_entity_poly.entity_id
_entity_poly.type
_entity_poly.pdbx_seq_one_letter_code
_entity_poly.pdbx_strand_id
1 'polypeptide(L)' 'MERGSNKHGPRIDEELKHEIDGVLKSGGPTRASEDREPEPLVDDRGVPATDREAVRNEESG' A
#
# COMPACT_ATOMS: atom_id res chain seq x y z
N MET A 1 -22.12 11.83 20.59
CA MET A 1 -21.72 11.34 19.26
C MET A 1 -20.90 10.08 19.48
N GLU A 2 -21.49 8.92 19.25
CA GLU A 2 -20.79 7.64 19.34
C GLU A 2 -19.85 7.53 18.13
N ARG A 3 -18.55 7.40 18.37
CA ARG A 3 -17.59 7.14 17.30
C ARG A 3 -17.80 5.68 16.92
N GLY A 4 -18.23 5.40 15.69
CA GLY A 4 -18.58 4.06 15.18
C GLY A 4 -17.40 3.08 15.07
N SER A 5 -16.57 2.99 16.10
CA SER A 5 -15.51 1.99 16.23
C SER A 5 -16.09 0.81 16.99
N ASN A 6 -16.81 -0.07 16.29
CA ASN A 6 -17.05 -1.41 16.80
C ASN A 6 -15.79 -2.24 16.56
N LYS A 7 -15.36 -3.03 17.56
CA LYS A 7 -14.30 -4.03 17.32
C LYS A 7 -14.89 -5.08 16.39
N HIS A 8 -14.29 -5.26 15.23
CA HIS A 8 -14.61 -6.39 14.37
C HIS A 8 -14.28 -7.70 15.10
N GLY A 9 -15.09 -8.73 14.86
CA GLY A 9 -14.80 -10.06 15.37
C GLY A 9 -13.66 -10.71 14.58
N PRO A 10 -12.96 -11.71 15.14
CA PRO A 10 -11.77 -12.31 14.55
C PRO A 10 -11.99 -12.85 13.12
N ARG A 11 -13.19 -13.36 12.81
CA ARG A 11 -13.54 -13.84 11.46
C ARG A 11 -13.55 -12.72 10.41
N ILE A 12 -14.06 -11.55 10.79
CA ILE A 12 -14.14 -10.39 9.89
C ILE A 12 -12.74 -9.80 9.69
N ASP A 13 -11.92 -9.77 10.75
CA ASP A 13 -10.53 -9.36 10.65
C ASP A 13 -9.71 -10.25 9.70
N GLU A 14 -9.94 -11.57 9.73
CA GLU A 14 -9.28 -12.50 8.80
C GLU A 14 -9.70 -12.28 7.34
N GLU A 15 -10.99 -12.04 7.09
CA GLU A 15 -11.50 -11.73 5.75
C GLU A 15 -10.90 -10.41 5.23
N LEU A 16 -10.91 -9.38 6.07
CA LEU A 16 -10.36 -8.07 5.75
C LEU A 16 -8.85 -8.13 5.52
N LYS A 17 -8.13 -8.92 6.33
CA LYS A 17 -6.72 -9.19 6.12
C LYS A 17 -6.49 -9.81 4.75
N HIS A 18 -7.29 -10.80 4.36
CA HIS A 18 -7.13 -11.46 3.07
C HIS A 18 -7.36 -10.50 1.89
N GLU A 19 -8.35 -9.60 2.00
CA GLU A 19 -8.61 -8.55 1.00
C GLU A 19 -7.39 -7.63 0.81
N ILE A 20 -6.79 -7.18 1.91
CA ILE A 20 -5.72 -6.17 1.86
C ILE A 20 -4.34 -6.80 1.61
N ASP A 21 -4.12 -8.05 2.02
CA ASP A 21 -2.83 -8.74 1.92
C ASP A 21 -2.35 -8.88 0.46
N GLY A 22 -3.28 -9.07 -0.49
CA GLY A 22 -2.96 -9.07 -1.92
C GLY A 22 -2.43 -7.72 -2.43
N VAL A 23 -3.04 -6.63 -1.97
CA VAL A 23 -2.65 -5.25 -2.35
C VAL A 23 -1.32 -4.87 -1.71
N LEU A 24 -1.04 -5.31 -0.49
CA LEU A 24 0.21 -5.00 0.20
C LEU A 24 1.42 -5.75 -0.35
N LYS A 25 1.19 -6.92 -0.96
CA LYS A 25 2.24 -7.79 -1.52
C LYS A 25 2.56 -7.50 -2.98
N SER A 26 1.64 -6.88 -3.74
CA SER A 26 1.81 -6.63 -5.18
C SER A 26 2.91 -5.62 -5.52
N GLY A 27 3.37 -4.81 -4.55
CA GLY A 27 4.42 -3.80 -4.79
C GLY A 27 3.95 -2.61 -5.64
N GLY A 28 2.65 -2.53 -5.95
CA GLY A 28 2.08 -1.49 -6.80
C GLY A 28 0.55 -1.59 -6.90
N PRO A 29 -0.11 -0.62 -7.55
CA PRO A 29 -1.57 -0.60 -7.74
C PRO A 29 -2.09 -1.89 -8.39
N THR A 30 -3.06 -2.56 -7.77
CA THR A 30 -3.64 -3.80 -8.34
C THR A 30 -4.88 -3.57 -9.20
N ARG A 31 -5.33 -2.30 -9.32
CA ARG A 31 -6.61 -1.93 -9.94
C ARG A 31 -6.48 -1.44 -11.38
N ALA A 32 -5.35 -0.84 -11.75
CA ALA A 32 -5.09 -0.32 -13.09
C ALA A 32 -4.19 -1.31 -13.86
N SER A 33 -4.28 -1.30 -15.18
CA SER A 33 -3.29 -1.94 -16.04
C SER A 33 -2.07 -1.02 -16.14
N GLU A 34 -0.86 -1.59 -16.28
CA GLU A 34 0.41 -0.86 -16.28
C GLU A 34 0.42 0.31 -17.29
N ASP A 35 -0.25 0.16 -18.45
CA ASP A 35 -0.39 1.20 -19.49
C ASP A 35 -1.25 2.41 -19.07
N ARG A 36 -2.00 2.28 -17.99
CA ARG A 36 -2.87 3.33 -17.43
C ARG A 36 -2.37 3.87 -16.10
N GLU A 37 -1.29 3.31 -15.58
CA GLU A 37 -0.68 3.80 -14.36
C GLU A 37 0.09 5.10 -14.66
N PRO A 38 -0.08 6.15 -13.85
CA PRO A 38 0.74 7.34 -14.00
C PRO A 38 2.20 6.99 -13.69
N GLU A 39 3.12 7.55 -14.47
CA GLU A 39 4.55 7.41 -14.17
C GLU A 39 4.86 7.91 -12.75
N PRO A 40 5.70 7.19 -11.99
CA PRO A 40 6.04 7.58 -10.63
C PRO A 40 6.92 8.83 -10.61
N LEU A 41 6.72 9.68 -9.59
CA LEU A 41 7.67 10.75 -9.30
C LEU A 41 9.02 10.13 -8.94
N VAL A 42 10.11 10.71 -9.43
CA VAL A 42 11.47 10.25 -9.16
C VAL A 42 12.26 11.30 -8.38
N ASP A 43 13.17 10.85 -7.53
CA ASP A 43 14.13 11.71 -6.84
C ASP A 43 15.31 12.11 -7.76
N ASP A 44 16.23 12.93 -7.25
CA ASP A 44 17.43 13.38 -7.99
C ASP A 44 18.38 12.24 -8.39
N ARG A 45 18.21 11.05 -7.80
CA ARG A 45 18.97 9.83 -8.09
C ARG A 45 18.23 8.88 -9.04
N GLY A 46 17.05 9.28 -9.51
CA GLY A 46 16.21 8.48 -10.41
C GLY A 46 15.44 7.36 -9.71
N VAL A 47 15.31 7.41 -8.38
CA VAL A 47 14.60 6.41 -7.60
C VAL A 47 13.10 6.75 -7.58
N PRO A 48 12.22 5.82 -7.99
CA PRO A 48 10.78 6.04 -7.94
C PRO A 48 10.25 6.20 -6.51
N ALA A 49 9.36 7.16 -6.29
CA ALA A 49 8.66 7.36 -5.02
C ALA A 49 7.73 6.18 -4.65
N THR A 50 7.43 5.30 -5.60
CA THR A 50 6.68 4.06 -5.38
C THR A 50 7.57 2.90 -4.94
N ASP A 51 8.90 3.03 -5.00
CA ASP A 51 9.82 2.00 -4.53
C ASP A 51 9.82 1.94 -3.00
N ARG A 52 9.17 0.91 -2.46
CA ARG A 52 9.00 0.70 -1.03
C ARG A 52 10.32 0.50 -0.30
N GLU A 53 11.32 -0.11 -0.94
CA GLU A 53 12.62 -0.35 -0.32
C GLU A 53 13.41 0.96 -0.21
N ALA A 54 13.32 1.82 -1.23
CA ALA A 54 13.91 3.14 -1.20
C ALA A 54 13.35 3.99 -0.05
N VAL A 55 12.01 4.08 0.06
CA VAL A 55 11.34 4.85 1.12
C VAL A 55 11.73 4.35 2.51
N ARG A 56 11.73 3.02 2.74
CA ARG A 56 12.11 2.44 4.04
C ARG A 56 13.55 2.77 4.45
N ASN A 57 14.47 2.77 3.50
CA ASN A 57 15.87 3.05 3.75
C ASN A 57 16.11 4.54 4.06
N GLU A 58 15.32 5.44 3.47
CA GLU A 58 15.35 6.89 3.79
C GLU A 58 14.77 7.20 5.17
N GLU A 59 13.72 6.52 5.62
CA GLU A 59 13.13 6.71 6.95
C GLU A 59 14.00 6.20 8.11
N SER A 60 15.01 5.37 7.80
CA SER A 60 15.90 4.75 8.79
C SER A 60 17.24 5.49 8.97
N GLY A 61 17.51 6.53 8.18
CA GLY A 61 18.72 7.36 8.24
C GLY A 61 18.51 8.68 8.96
#